data_AF-A0A9W8RAZ9-F1
#
_entry.id   AF-A0A9W8RAZ9-F1
#
_cell.length_a   1.000
_cell.length_b   1.000
_cell.length_c   1.000
_cell.angle_alpha   90.00
_cell.angle_beta   90.00
_cell.angle_gamma   90.00
#
_symmetry.space_group_name_H-M   'P 1'
#
loop_
_entity.id
_entity.type
_entity.pdbx_description
1 polymer ?
#
loop_
_entity_poly.entity_id
_entity_poly.type
_entity_poly.pdbx_seq_one_letter_code
_entity_poly.pdbx_strand_id
1 'polypeptide(L)'
;MTRPTGSTGPKRPYKVRQACDACHVRKVRCDGCKPCINCRETSANCTYLAVHKKTGPKGGPRHARRFLQRQPAPVCGITQFSPSEASSCSEVSRSRRTSDAAFQPSPRITHQVIRWCLDAYFKHKYPLTPILHRETVEQTPVSPEQYGLITACCAVISLSPEILPPASPHNELIIPSADFLISETLRARQHCNLVENPSLTHIQTSFFLYAAFFSLDQDNSAWYYLREAITILQTLRLHEEATYGDIDDPFLAMYARRMAWVLFITERGYALQRNRQITLQITLNVPMVDPSCSGAEILLGFLDLISLFRHFDADFIAHRNSATPANTEDPGRLSTLQSLLNYTLPNVSNYSQVQQADLLVSRQWLKIIVWKLCASKTLLSSACSEDAMSLHYPITIARGIVLASQLVSTQAFEANGIGILEKVFEVACSLADLLSLVPVGSQGSAMDIGPVDTLMEMVRIVGSRFGGSYRHLNILADKANRCLLMNIDRSLPLPVDDDEPVDSIN
;
A
#
# COMPACT_ATOMS: atom_id res chain seq x y z
N MET A 1 26.63 26.03 54.74
CA MET A 1 27.23 24.99 53.87
C MET A 1 26.33 24.80 52.67
N THR A 2 26.70 25.28 51.49
CA THR A 2 26.37 24.63 50.21
C THR A 2 27.27 25.21 49.11
N ARG A 3 27.93 24.28 48.41
CA ARG A 3 28.93 24.44 47.35
C ARG A 3 28.27 24.83 46.01
N PRO A 4 28.99 25.50 45.09
CA PRO A 4 28.59 25.65 43.70
C PRO A 4 29.16 24.50 42.83
N THR A 5 28.34 23.89 42.00
CA THR A 5 28.70 22.95 40.91
C THR A 5 27.58 23.05 39.86
N GLY A 6 27.76 23.25 38.55
CA GLY A 6 28.91 23.03 37.69
C GLY A 6 28.50 22.10 36.53
N SER A 7 28.60 22.62 35.30
CA SER A 7 28.65 21.94 33.99
C SER A 7 27.34 21.57 33.27
N THR A 8 27.06 22.36 32.23
CA THR A 8 26.12 22.11 31.13
C THR A 8 26.73 21.15 30.10
N GLY A 9 26.09 20.00 29.84
CA GLY A 9 26.44 19.11 28.73
C GLY A 9 26.04 19.67 27.35
N PRO A 10 26.62 19.15 26.24
CA PRO A 10 26.47 19.74 24.91
C PRO A 10 25.08 19.46 24.33
N LYS A 11 24.30 20.53 24.11
CA LYS A 11 23.04 20.48 23.37
C LYS A 11 23.31 20.04 21.92
N ARG A 12 22.59 19.02 21.44
CA ARG A 12 22.60 18.58 20.04
C ARG A 12 22.42 19.79 19.10
N PRO A 13 23.21 19.95 18.02
CA PRO A 13 23.11 21.13 17.17
C PRO A 13 21.75 21.14 16.46
N TYR A 14 20.99 22.20 16.72
CA TYR A 14 19.75 22.51 16.02
C TYR A 14 20.01 22.52 14.51
N LYS A 15 19.26 21.74 13.73
CA LYS A 15 19.41 21.67 12.27
C LYS A 15 18.94 22.99 11.67
N VAL A 16 19.89 23.86 11.36
CA VAL A 16 19.64 25.19 10.78
C VAL A 16 18.93 25.04 9.44
N ARG A 17 17.67 25.48 9.34
CA ARG A 17 16.85 25.40 8.12
C ARG A 17 17.32 26.34 6.99
N GLN A 18 18.02 27.43 7.34
CA GLN A 18 18.52 28.44 6.41
C GLN A 18 19.74 29.16 6.99
N ALA A 19 20.79 29.38 6.19
CA ALA A 19 21.90 30.25 6.58
C ALA A 19 21.46 31.73 6.58
N CYS A 20 22.12 32.60 7.36
CA CYS A 20 21.86 34.04 7.27
C CYS A 20 22.36 34.60 5.93
N ASP A 21 21.87 35.78 5.53
CA ASP A 21 22.18 36.39 4.23
C ASP A 21 23.69 36.57 4.03
N ALA A 22 24.40 37.06 5.05
CA ALA A 22 25.84 37.27 5.01
C ALA A 22 26.65 35.96 4.87
N CYS A 23 26.30 34.91 5.61
CA CYS A 23 26.93 33.60 5.48
C CYS A 23 26.62 32.93 4.15
N HIS A 24 25.40 33.12 3.63
CA HIS A 24 24.99 32.58 2.33
C HIS A 24 25.77 33.24 1.18
N VAL A 25 25.89 34.57 1.16
CA VAL A 25 26.70 35.30 0.17
C VAL A 25 28.17 34.89 0.22
N ARG A 26 28.71 34.72 1.42
CA ARG A 26 30.11 34.31 1.63
C ARG A 26 30.35 32.79 1.47
N LYS A 27 29.29 32.00 1.28
CA LYS A 27 29.33 30.52 1.19
C LYS A 27 30.05 29.85 2.38
N VAL A 28 29.85 30.38 3.59
CA VAL A 28 30.39 29.82 4.84
C VAL A 28 29.27 29.23 5.70
N ARG A 29 29.60 28.29 6.59
CA ARG A 29 28.62 27.63 7.45
C ARG A 29 27.98 28.62 8.43
N CYS A 30 26.66 28.55 8.60
CA CYS A 30 25.93 29.35 9.59
C CYS A 30 25.47 28.45 10.74
N ASP A 31 25.67 28.89 11.98
CA ASP A 31 25.20 28.24 13.20
C ASP A 31 23.75 28.60 13.56
N GLY A 32 23.16 29.59 12.89
CA GLY A 32 21.74 29.93 13.03
C GLY A 32 21.41 30.87 14.20
N CYS A 33 22.39 31.25 15.02
CA CYS A 33 22.26 32.25 16.08
C CYS A 33 22.04 33.67 15.50
N LYS A 34 21.52 34.62 16.30
CA LYS A 34 21.37 36.03 15.91
C LYS A 34 22.07 36.96 16.93
N PRO A 35 23.23 37.56 16.60
CA PRO A 35 24.04 37.32 15.40
C PRO A 35 24.70 35.92 15.42
N CYS A 36 24.97 35.36 14.23
CA CYS A 36 25.65 34.07 14.08
C CYS A 36 27.16 34.22 14.35
N ILE A 37 27.87 33.14 14.69
CA ILE A 37 29.30 33.19 15.11
C ILE A 37 30.15 33.90 14.04
N ASN A 38 29.99 33.51 12.78
CA ASN A 38 30.74 34.09 11.66
C ASN A 38 30.41 35.58 11.45
N CYS A 39 29.15 35.99 11.63
CA CYS A 39 28.79 37.41 11.54
C CYS A 39 29.31 38.22 12.72
N ARG A 40 29.37 37.63 13.91
CA ARG A 40 29.93 38.29 15.10
C ARG A 40 31.44 38.53 14.96
N GLU A 41 32.18 37.54 14.47
CA GLU A 41 33.64 37.65 14.29
C GLU A 41 34.04 38.62 13.17
N THR A 42 33.20 38.76 12.15
CA THR A 42 33.47 39.66 11.02
C THR A 42 32.72 40.97 11.08
N SER A 43 32.06 41.26 12.20
CA SER A 43 31.20 42.45 12.39
C SER A 43 30.22 42.68 11.24
N ALA A 44 29.75 41.60 10.61
CA ALA A 44 28.83 41.64 9.48
C ALA A 44 27.37 41.67 9.95
N ASN A 45 26.50 42.35 9.21
CA ASN A 45 25.09 42.44 9.56
C ASN A 45 24.39 41.08 9.33
N CYS A 46 23.93 40.46 10.42
CA CYS A 46 23.36 39.11 10.40
C CYS A 46 21.84 39.14 10.16
N THR A 47 21.44 39.22 8.89
CA THR A 47 20.03 39.29 8.48
C THR A 47 19.52 37.98 7.85
N TYR A 48 18.20 37.84 7.77
CA TYR A 48 17.48 36.73 7.13
C TYR A 48 16.34 37.27 6.26
N LEU A 49 16.63 38.35 5.54
CA LEU A 49 15.62 39.12 4.79
C LEU A 49 15.52 38.66 3.34
N ALA A 50 16.48 37.89 2.82
CA ALA A 50 16.45 37.41 1.45
C ALA A 50 15.38 36.31 1.26
N VAL A 51 14.38 36.61 0.43
CA VAL A 51 13.42 35.61 -0.07
C VAL A 51 14.09 34.80 -1.18
N HIS A 52 14.53 33.58 -0.87
CA HIS A 52 15.09 32.67 -1.88
C HIS A 52 14.00 32.28 -2.89
N LYS A 53 14.13 32.76 -4.14
CA LYS A 53 13.28 32.32 -5.25
C LYS A 53 13.51 30.83 -5.50
N LYS A 54 12.46 30.01 -5.43
CA LYS A 54 12.48 28.62 -5.89
C LYS A 54 12.84 28.61 -7.38
N THR A 55 14.00 28.07 -7.75
CA THR A 55 14.28 27.72 -9.15
C THR A 55 13.28 26.65 -9.58
N GLY A 56 12.38 27.02 -10.48
CA GLY A 56 11.39 26.11 -11.07
C GLY A 56 12.03 25.02 -11.93
N PRO A 57 11.22 24.06 -12.41
CA PRO A 57 11.68 22.96 -13.25
C PRO A 57 12.13 23.49 -14.63
N LYS A 58 13.35 23.15 -15.05
CA LYS A 58 13.79 23.37 -16.43
C LYS A 58 13.17 22.28 -17.32
N GLY A 59 12.05 22.60 -17.95
CA GLY A 59 11.46 21.79 -19.01
C GLY A 59 11.73 22.38 -20.40
N GLY A 60 12.07 21.50 -21.36
CA GLY A 60 11.55 21.58 -22.72
C GLY A 60 12.48 22.06 -23.86
N PRO A 61 12.70 21.24 -24.92
CA PRO A 61 13.42 21.61 -26.13
C PRO A 61 12.48 22.21 -27.21
N ARG A 62 12.95 23.18 -28.01
CA ARG A 62 12.28 23.59 -29.28
C ARG A 62 13.22 24.37 -30.22
N HIS A 63 13.39 23.86 -31.45
CA HIS A 63 13.16 24.52 -32.76
C HIS A 63 13.86 23.68 -33.86
N ALA A 64 13.16 22.89 -34.68
CA ALA A 64 12.32 23.23 -35.85
C ALA A 64 13.09 23.44 -37.17
N ARG A 65 13.04 22.39 -38.03
CA ARG A 65 12.94 22.34 -39.52
C ARG A 65 13.49 23.50 -40.38
N ARG A 66 14.24 23.16 -41.45
CA ARG A 66 13.74 23.06 -42.86
C ARG A 66 14.81 22.61 -43.89
N PHE A 67 14.43 21.61 -44.70
CA PHE A 67 14.70 21.28 -46.12
C PHE A 67 16.08 21.50 -46.79
N LEU A 68 16.66 20.42 -47.35
CA LEU A 68 16.73 20.13 -48.81
C LEU A 68 17.54 18.83 -49.13
N GLN A 69 16.86 17.88 -49.80
CA GLN A 69 17.26 17.03 -50.94
C GLN A 69 18.71 16.53 -51.19
N ARG A 70 18.77 15.21 -51.51
CA ARG A 70 19.68 14.43 -52.42
C ARG A 70 20.65 13.41 -51.77
N GLN A 71 20.51 12.14 -52.19
CA GLN A 71 21.47 11.01 -52.09
C GLN A 71 22.66 11.19 -53.08
N PRO A 72 23.66 10.26 -53.24
CA PRO A 72 24.17 9.13 -52.42
C PRO A 72 25.71 9.20 -52.14
N ALA A 73 26.28 8.18 -51.47
CA ALA A 73 27.70 7.97 -51.05
C ALA A 73 28.78 8.10 -52.17
N PRO A 74 30.10 8.25 -51.86
CA PRO A 74 30.98 7.08 -51.59
C PRO A 74 32.26 7.28 -50.71
N VAL A 75 32.72 6.16 -50.11
CA VAL A 75 34.11 5.57 -50.07
C VAL A 75 35.32 6.29 -49.40
N CYS A 76 35.97 5.49 -48.53
CA CYS A 76 37.38 5.37 -48.09
C CYS A 76 38.15 6.49 -47.35
N GLY A 77 38.89 6.04 -46.33
CA GLY A 77 40.04 6.72 -45.76
C GLY A 77 40.58 6.03 -44.51
N ILE A 78 41.23 4.87 -44.67
CA ILE A 78 42.09 4.28 -43.63
C ILE A 78 43.33 5.18 -43.48
N THR A 79 43.66 5.59 -42.25
CA THR A 79 45.06 5.71 -41.80
C THR A 79 45.15 5.56 -40.30
N GLN A 80 45.96 4.58 -39.91
CA GLN A 80 46.47 4.28 -38.56
C GLN A 80 47.31 5.45 -38.04
N PHE A 81 47.35 5.68 -36.71
CA PHE A 81 48.58 5.92 -35.94
C PHE A 81 48.34 5.70 -34.44
N SER A 82 49.41 5.28 -33.77
CA SER A 82 49.54 4.42 -32.59
C SER A 82 49.49 5.16 -31.23
N PRO A 83 49.59 4.46 -30.08
CA PRO A 83 49.31 4.99 -28.74
C PRO A 83 50.56 5.58 -28.07
N SER A 84 50.38 6.52 -27.13
CA SER A 84 51.41 6.90 -26.15
C SER A 84 50.80 7.39 -24.83
N GLU A 85 50.89 6.50 -23.85
CA GLU A 85 51.35 6.67 -22.47
C GLU A 85 50.91 7.88 -21.60
N ALA A 86 50.23 7.49 -20.51
CA ALA A 86 50.48 7.82 -19.11
C ALA A 86 50.41 9.30 -18.65
N SER A 87 49.34 9.60 -17.90
CA SER A 87 49.45 10.50 -16.74
C SER A 87 48.54 10.01 -15.61
N SER A 88 49.15 9.79 -14.46
CA SER A 88 48.60 9.23 -13.24
C SER A 88 47.55 10.13 -12.59
N CYS A 89 46.43 9.57 -12.17
CA CYS A 89 45.58 10.15 -11.14
C CYS A 89 45.39 9.13 -10.01
N SER A 90 45.81 9.56 -8.82
CA SER A 90 45.94 8.81 -7.58
C SER A 90 44.63 8.17 -7.14
N GLU A 91 44.63 6.85 -7.00
CA GLU A 91 43.57 6.10 -6.34
C GLU A 91 43.48 6.48 -4.87
N VAL A 92 42.37 7.11 -4.50
CA VAL A 92 41.94 7.17 -3.10
C VAL A 92 41.41 5.78 -2.76
N SER A 93 42.27 4.98 -2.15
CA SER A 93 41.98 3.70 -1.52
C SER A 93 40.85 3.86 -0.48
N ARG A 94 39.60 3.75 -0.92
CA ARG A 94 38.49 3.35 -0.04
C ARG A 94 38.76 1.89 0.32
N SER A 95 39.11 1.68 1.58
CA SER A 95 39.12 0.37 2.23
C SER A 95 37.78 -0.36 1.97
N ARG A 96 37.73 -1.13 0.87
CA ARG A 96 36.84 -2.28 0.76
C ARG A 96 37.39 -3.28 1.76
N ARG A 97 36.73 -3.40 2.91
CA ARG A 97 36.88 -4.59 3.74
C ARG A 97 36.29 -5.75 2.95
N THR A 98 37.14 -6.42 2.20
CA THR A 98 36.93 -7.80 1.81
C THR A 98 37.01 -8.65 3.07
N SER A 99 35.88 -9.23 3.46
CA SER A 99 35.90 -10.63 3.86
C SER A 99 34.85 -11.29 3.00
N ASP A 100 35.30 -12.10 2.05
CA ASP A 100 34.49 -13.03 1.27
C ASP A 100 34.03 -14.17 2.20
N ALA A 101 33.38 -13.80 3.31
CA ALA A 101 32.90 -14.72 4.31
C ALA A 101 31.66 -15.40 3.73
N ALA A 102 31.74 -16.72 3.54
CA ALA A 102 30.59 -17.53 3.13
C ALA A 102 29.37 -17.16 3.99
N PHE A 103 28.22 -16.95 3.33
CA PHE A 103 26.98 -16.59 4.00
C PHE A 103 26.65 -17.64 5.08
N GLN A 104 26.32 -17.16 6.28
CA GLN A 104 25.84 -18.01 7.38
C GLN A 104 24.47 -17.52 7.88
N PRO A 105 23.50 -18.43 8.07
CA PRO A 105 22.24 -18.14 8.75
C PRO A 105 22.46 -17.62 10.17
N SER A 106 21.64 -16.68 10.62
CA SER A 106 21.67 -16.21 12.01
C SER A 106 21.23 -17.32 12.98
N PRO A 107 21.97 -17.56 14.08
CA PRO A 107 21.62 -18.57 15.09
C PRO A 107 20.32 -18.25 15.85
N ARG A 108 19.83 -16.99 15.77
CA ARG A 108 18.56 -16.59 16.37
C ARG A 108 17.34 -17.07 15.58
N ILE A 109 17.53 -17.47 14.32
CA ILE A 109 16.47 -17.99 13.46
C ILE A 109 16.61 -19.51 13.43
N THR A 110 16.09 -20.15 14.47
CA THR A 110 16.16 -21.61 14.62
C THR A 110 15.19 -22.30 13.67
N HIS A 111 15.42 -23.58 13.40
CA HIS A 111 14.48 -24.41 12.63
C HIS A 111 13.07 -24.43 13.26
N GLN A 112 12.97 -24.30 14.59
CA GLN A 112 11.69 -24.23 15.28
C GLN A 112 10.94 -22.93 14.98
N VAL A 113 11.64 -21.78 14.97
CA VAL A 113 11.05 -20.49 14.56
C VAL A 113 10.55 -20.56 13.11
N ILE A 114 11.37 -21.11 12.21
CA ILE A 114 11.02 -21.27 10.80
C ILE A 114 9.76 -22.12 10.65
N ARG A 115 9.77 -23.34 11.21
CA ARG A 115 8.64 -24.27 11.13
C ARG A 115 7.35 -23.65 11.65
N TRP A 116 7.45 -23.00 12.81
CA TRP A 116 6.29 -22.37 13.43
C TRP A 116 5.73 -21.22 12.58
N CYS A 117 6.59 -20.40 11.97
CA CYS A 117 6.14 -19.33 11.06
C CYS A 117 5.53 -19.90 9.77
N LEU A 118 6.12 -20.95 9.20
CA LEU A 118 5.59 -21.60 8.00
C LEU A 118 4.24 -22.27 8.27
N ASP A 119 4.07 -22.94 9.41
CA ASP A 119 2.79 -23.50 9.84
C ASP A 119 1.70 -22.41 9.93
N ALA A 120 2.03 -21.27 10.53
CA ALA A 120 1.11 -20.12 10.61
C ALA A 120 0.81 -19.55 9.21
N TYR A 121 1.81 -19.43 8.33
CA TYR A 121 1.62 -18.97 6.95
C TYR A 121 0.68 -19.90 6.18
N PHE A 122 0.95 -21.21 6.14
CA PHE A 122 0.15 -22.17 5.39
C PHE A 122 -1.28 -22.29 5.91
N LYS A 123 -1.48 -22.10 7.23
CA LYS A 123 -2.81 -22.14 7.83
C LYS A 123 -3.61 -20.86 7.59
N HIS A 124 -2.99 -19.68 7.72
CA HIS A 124 -3.73 -18.42 7.82
C HIS A 124 -3.52 -17.45 6.65
N LYS A 125 -2.35 -17.46 5.99
CA LYS A 125 -2.01 -16.53 4.90
C LYS A 125 -2.04 -17.17 3.51
N TYR A 126 -1.73 -18.45 3.40
CA TYR A 126 -1.75 -19.17 2.13
C TYR A 126 -3.12 -19.15 1.41
N PRO A 127 -4.28 -19.18 2.11
CA PRO A 127 -5.58 -18.99 1.46
C PRO A 127 -5.74 -17.64 0.72
N LEU A 128 -4.95 -16.63 1.10
CA LEU A 128 -4.96 -15.29 0.51
C LEU A 128 -3.85 -15.12 -0.54
N THR A 129 -2.67 -15.69 -0.27
CA THR A 129 -1.49 -15.58 -1.12
C THR A 129 -0.89 -16.97 -1.36
N PRO A 130 -1.46 -17.81 -2.26
CA PRO A 130 -1.06 -19.20 -2.43
C PRO A 130 0.23 -19.37 -3.26
N ILE A 131 1.32 -18.69 -2.86
CA ILE A 131 2.53 -18.48 -3.68
C ILE A 131 3.72 -19.37 -3.32
N LEU A 132 3.64 -20.19 -2.25
CA LEU A 132 4.76 -21.04 -1.80
C LEU A 132 4.44 -22.52 -1.88
N HIS A 133 5.43 -23.32 -2.27
CA HIS A 133 5.37 -24.77 -2.17
C HIS A 133 5.88 -25.22 -0.80
N ARG A 134 5.03 -25.93 -0.04
CA ARG A 134 5.29 -26.26 1.37
C ARG A 134 6.55 -27.11 1.54
N GLU A 135 6.65 -28.17 0.76
CA GLU A 135 7.74 -29.14 0.81
C GLU A 135 9.08 -28.50 0.46
N THR A 136 9.09 -27.46 -0.39
CA THR A 136 10.31 -26.74 -0.77
C THR A 136 10.78 -25.78 0.33
N VAL A 137 9.87 -25.09 1.01
CA VAL A 137 10.23 -24.08 2.02
C VAL A 137 10.47 -24.68 3.42
N GLU A 138 9.97 -25.88 3.69
CA GLU A 138 10.24 -26.61 4.95
C GLU A 138 11.63 -27.26 4.99
N GLN A 139 12.30 -27.41 3.84
CA GLN A 139 13.68 -27.86 3.80
C GLN A 139 14.60 -26.82 4.44
N THR A 140 15.63 -27.28 5.17
CA THR A 140 16.65 -26.40 5.76
C THR A 140 17.21 -25.47 4.68
N PRO A 141 17.24 -24.14 4.89
CA PRO A 141 17.69 -23.21 3.87
C PRO A 141 19.13 -23.49 3.46
N VAL A 142 19.31 -23.91 2.20
CA VAL A 142 20.63 -24.31 1.67
C VAL A 142 21.36 -23.11 1.06
N SER A 143 20.61 -22.09 0.59
CA SER A 143 21.16 -20.91 -0.07
C SER A 143 20.77 -19.59 0.65
N PRO A 144 21.53 -18.50 0.45
CA PRO A 144 21.16 -17.18 0.95
C PRO A 144 19.79 -16.72 0.40
N GLU A 145 19.48 -17.12 -0.82
CA GLU A 145 18.21 -16.82 -1.49
C GLU A 145 17.02 -17.49 -0.77
N GLN A 146 17.11 -18.80 -0.49
CA GLN A 146 16.07 -19.53 0.24
C GLN A 146 15.93 -19.03 1.68
N TYR A 147 17.05 -18.72 2.33
CA TYR A 147 17.04 -18.08 3.65
C TYR A 147 16.36 -16.71 3.62
N GLY A 148 16.65 -15.89 2.61
CA GLY A 148 16.01 -14.59 2.41
C GLY A 148 14.49 -14.72 2.30
N LEU A 149 14.00 -15.66 1.49
CA LEU A 149 12.57 -15.93 1.35
C LEU A 149 11.92 -16.32 2.67
N ILE A 150 12.50 -17.30 3.37
CA ILE A 150 11.94 -17.82 4.63
C ILE A 150 11.91 -16.73 5.69
N THR A 151 12.99 -15.96 5.84
CA THR A 151 13.05 -14.86 6.82
C THR A 151 12.07 -13.74 6.50
N ALA A 152 11.84 -13.44 5.22
CA ALA A 152 10.84 -12.45 4.81
C ALA A 152 9.42 -12.91 5.15
N CYS A 153 9.11 -14.19 4.90
CA CYS A 153 7.84 -14.80 5.30
C CYS A 153 7.68 -14.76 6.83
N CYS A 154 8.72 -15.11 7.59
CA CYS A 154 8.70 -15.03 9.05
C CYS A 154 8.44 -13.61 9.54
N ALA A 155 9.02 -12.59 8.89
CA ALA A 155 8.78 -11.19 9.24
C ALA A 155 7.29 -10.82 9.15
N VAL A 156 6.62 -11.22 8.07
CA VAL A 156 5.18 -11.00 7.90
C VAL A 156 4.35 -11.70 8.99
N ILE A 157 4.70 -12.94 9.33
CA ILE A 157 4.01 -13.68 10.39
C ILE A 157 4.24 -13.04 11.76
N SER A 158 5.46 -12.57 12.05
CA SER A 158 5.77 -11.87 13.32
C SER A 158 4.99 -10.57 13.51
N LEU A 159 4.48 -9.98 12.41
CA LEU A 159 3.64 -8.78 12.42
C LEU A 159 2.14 -9.08 12.53
N SER A 160 1.74 -10.35 12.60
CA SER A 160 0.35 -10.78 12.79
C SER A 160 0.21 -11.65 14.04
N PRO A 161 0.39 -11.07 15.25
CA PRO A 161 0.41 -11.85 16.49
C PRO A 161 -0.90 -12.59 16.81
N GLU A 162 -2.01 -12.13 16.25
CA GLU A 162 -3.36 -12.65 16.51
C GLU A 162 -3.61 -14.03 15.86
N ILE A 163 -2.88 -14.33 14.78
CA ILE A 163 -2.96 -15.63 14.09
C ILE A 163 -1.89 -16.63 14.53
N LEU A 164 -1.09 -16.26 15.51
CA LEU A 164 -0.05 -17.11 16.04
C LEU A 164 -0.68 -18.27 16.82
N PRO A 165 -0.29 -19.54 16.57
CA PRO A 165 -0.69 -20.65 17.43
C PRO A 165 -0.30 -20.34 18.88
N PRO A 166 -1.14 -20.70 19.87
CA PRO A 166 -0.76 -20.53 21.27
C PRO A 166 0.55 -21.28 21.53
N ALA A 167 1.53 -20.57 22.10
CA ALA A 167 2.79 -21.20 22.49
C ALA A 167 2.46 -22.36 23.46
N SER A 168 3.02 -23.54 23.19
CA SER A 168 2.83 -24.66 24.12
C SER A 168 3.45 -24.29 25.47
N PRO A 169 2.80 -24.60 26.61
CA PRO A 169 3.27 -24.21 27.94
C PRO A 169 4.66 -24.79 28.29
N HIS A 170 5.15 -25.75 27.51
CA HIS A 170 6.46 -26.37 27.68
C HIS A 170 7.56 -25.78 26.77
N ASN A 171 7.26 -24.79 25.93
CA ASN A 171 8.25 -24.21 25.02
C ASN A 171 7.94 -22.72 24.75
N GLU A 172 8.61 -21.84 25.50
CA GLU A 172 8.61 -20.39 25.24
C GLU A 172 9.43 -20.10 23.97
N LEU A 173 8.82 -20.34 22.81
CA LEU A 173 9.41 -20.00 21.52
C LEU A 173 9.46 -18.48 21.38
N ILE A 174 10.64 -17.88 21.52
CA ILE A 174 10.85 -16.45 21.32
C ILE A 174 11.04 -16.18 19.82
N ILE A 175 10.00 -15.64 19.19
CA ILE A 175 10.05 -15.23 17.78
C ILE A 175 10.85 -13.92 17.69
N PRO A 176 11.87 -13.83 16.82
CA PRO A 176 12.59 -12.58 16.60
C PRO A 176 11.65 -11.47 16.10
N SER A 177 11.98 -10.21 16.39
CA SER A 177 11.17 -9.08 15.93
C SER A 177 11.14 -8.97 14.41
N ALA A 178 10.07 -8.37 13.87
CA ALA A 178 9.94 -8.10 12.44
C ALA A 178 11.15 -7.33 11.87
N ASP A 179 11.62 -6.28 12.56
CA ASP A 179 12.79 -5.50 12.13
C ASP A 179 14.05 -6.36 12.01
N PHE A 180 14.24 -7.32 12.93
CA PHE A 180 15.36 -8.25 12.88
C PHE A 180 15.23 -9.20 11.70
N LEU A 181 14.04 -9.77 11.49
CA LEU A 181 13.77 -10.69 10.38
C LEU A 181 13.93 -10.01 9.02
N ILE A 182 13.42 -8.78 8.87
CA ILE A 182 13.62 -7.93 7.68
C ILE A 182 15.11 -7.65 7.45
N SER A 183 15.85 -7.31 8.51
CA SER A 183 17.30 -7.06 8.40
C SER A 183 18.06 -8.30 7.93
N GLU A 184 17.71 -9.48 8.44
CA GLU A 184 18.29 -10.75 8.01
C GLU A 184 17.95 -11.11 6.56
N THR A 185 16.70 -10.85 6.12
CA THR A 185 16.32 -10.98 4.71
C THR A 185 17.20 -10.10 3.82
N LEU A 186 17.35 -8.82 4.16
CA LEU A 186 18.15 -7.88 3.37
C LEU A 186 19.63 -8.23 3.37
N ARG A 187 20.16 -8.72 4.51
CA ARG A 187 21.55 -9.23 4.62
C ARG A 187 21.77 -10.43 3.69
N ALA A 188 20.84 -11.37 3.64
CA ALA A 188 20.94 -12.55 2.77
C ALA A 188 20.92 -12.16 1.28
N ARG A 189 20.07 -11.21 0.89
CA ARG A 189 19.98 -10.69 -0.49
C ARG A 189 21.28 -10.07 -1.00
N GLN A 190 22.13 -9.52 -0.13
CA GLN A 190 23.44 -9.01 -0.51
C GLN A 190 24.36 -10.08 -1.12
N HIS A 191 24.04 -11.37 -0.94
CA HIS A 191 24.81 -12.51 -1.44
C HIS A 191 24.22 -13.16 -2.71
N CYS A 192 23.10 -12.66 -3.26
CA CYS A 192 22.34 -13.37 -4.30
C CYS A 192 22.54 -12.86 -5.76
N ASN A 193 23.33 -11.79 -5.98
CA ASN A 193 23.44 -11.10 -7.28
C ASN A 193 22.10 -10.96 -8.04
N LEU A 194 21.09 -10.45 -7.31
CA LEU A 194 19.69 -10.35 -7.72
C LEU A 194 19.46 -9.79 -9.14
N VAL A 195 20.26 -8.79 -9.53
CA VAL A 195 20.08 -8.05 -10.78
C VAL A 195 20.43 -8.91 -11.98
N GLU A 196 21.52 -9.67 -11.90
CA GLU A 196 22.01 -10.51 -12.99
C GLU A 196 21.33 -11.90 -13.00
N ASN A 197 20.97 -12.41 -11.81
CA ASN A 197 20.38 -13.75 -11.65
C ASN A 197 19.02 -13.69 -10.93
N PRO A 198 17.99 -13.04 -11.52
CA PRO A 198 16.66 -13.01 -10.94
C PRO A 198 16.03 -14.41 -10.91
N SER A 199 15.12 -14.64 -9.97
CA SER A 199 14.38 -15.91 -9.85
C SER A 199 12.97 -15.68 -9.31
N LEU A 200 12.14 -16.73 -9.30
CA LEU A 200 10.84 -16.69 -8.62
C LEU A 200 10.99 -16.42 -7.12
N THR A 201 11.99 -17.00 -6.46
CA THR A 201 12.26 -16.82 -5.03
C THR A 201 12.56 -15.36 -4.70
N HIS A 202 13.24 -14.65 -5.60
CA HIS A 202 13.47 -13.21 -5.46
C HIS A 202 12.20 -12.37 -5.58
N ILE A 203 11.26 -12.75 -6.46
CA ILE A 203 9.95 -12.10 -6.57
C ILE A 203 9.16 -12.30 -5.28
N GLN A 204 9.08 -13.53 -4.80
CA GLN A 204 8.36 -13.89 -3.57
C GLN A 204 8.96 -13.18 -2.34
N THR A 205 10.29 -13.13 -2.24
CA THR A 205 10.99 -12.40 -1.17
C THR A 205 10.66 -10.92 -1.19
N SER A 206 10.67 -10.29 -2.37
CA SER A 206 10.32 -8.88 -2.54
C SER A 206 8.84 -8.61 -2.21
N PHE A 207 7.94 -9.54 -2.56
CA PHE A 207 6.54 -9.47 -2.16
C PHE A 207 6.34 -9.55 -0.63
N PHE A 208 7.05 -10.44 0.06
CA PHE A 208 6.96 -10.51 1.53
C PHE A 208 7.56 -9.26 2.20
N LEU A 209 8.63 -8.68 1.66
CA LEU A 209 9.14 -7.39 2.11
C LEU A 209 8.10 -6.28 1.93
N TYR A 210 7.43 -6.22 0.77
CA TYR A 210 6.29 -5.32 0.58
C TYR A 210 5.24 -5.50 1.69
N ALA A 211 4.80 -6.74 1.95
CA ALA A 211 3.76 -7.02 2.94
C ALA A 211 4.19 -6.63 4.37
N ALA A 212 5.46 -6.84 4.71
CA ALA A 212 6.02 -6.44 5.99
C ALA A 212 6.05 -4.90 6.15
N PHE A 213 6.58 -4.18 5.15
CA PHE A 213 6.63 -2.72 5.18
C PHE A 213 5.24 -2.06 5.11
N PHE A 214 4.29 -2.69 4.41
CA PHE A 214 2.90 -2.26 4.40
C PHE A 214 2.26 -2.38 5.78
N SER A 215 2.49 -3.50 6.48
CA SER A 215 2.02 -3.71 7.85
C SER A 215 2.66 -2.76 8.86
N LEU A 216 3.85 -2.24 8.57
CA LEU A 216 4.57 -1.23 9.36
C LEU A 216 4.19 0.23 9.02
N ASP A 217 3.20 0.46 8.15
CA ASP A 217 2.80 1.79 7.66
C ASP A 217 3.97 2.57 6.97
N GLN A 218 4.91 1.82 6.37
CA GLN A 218 6.06 2.38 5.65
C GLN A 218 5.80 2.40 4.14
N ASP A 219 4.87 3.25 3.71
CA ASP A 219 4.34 3.29 2.33
C ASP A 219 5.41 3.37 1.22
N ASN A 220 6.46 4.17 1.40
CA ASN A 220 7.50 4.29 0.38
C ASN A 220 8.30 2.98 0.22
N SER A 221 8.62 2.32 1.34
CA SER A 221 9.32 1.04 1.34
C SER A 221 8.42 -0.05 0.75
N ALA A 222 7.16 -0.10 1.18
CA ALA A 222 6.16 -1.02 0.62
C ALA A 222 6.08 -0.87 -0.90
N TRP A 223 5.85 0.35 -1.39
CA TRP A 223 5.77 0.61 -2.82
C TRP A 223 7.05 0.21 -3.57
N TYR A 224 8.23 0.51 -3.02
CA TYR A 224 9.51 0.11 -3.61
C TYR A 224 9.59 -1.41 -3.81
N TYR A 225 9.30 -2.20 -2.76
CA TYR A 225 9.42 -3.66 -2.83
C TYR A 225 8.34 -4.31 -3.71
N LEU A 226 7.14 -3.72 -3.78
CA LEU A 226 6.12 -4.15 -4.73
C LEU A 226 6.57 -3.91 -6.19
N ARG A 227 7.14 -2.72 -6.47
CA ARG A 227 7.71 -2.40 -7.78
C ARG A 227 8.91 -3.27 -8.12
N GLU A 228 9.76 -3.58 -7.15
CA GLU A 228 10.89 -4.50 -7.30
C GLU A 228 10.40 -5.90 -7.71
N ALA A 229 9.42 -6.45 -6.99
CA ALA A 229 8.83 -7.76 -7.32
C ALA A 229 8.26 -7.80 -8.75
N ILE A 230 7.54 -6.75 -9.15
CA ILE A 230 6.97 -6.63 -10.51
C ILE A 230 8.07 -6.49 -11.56
N THR A 231 9.12 -5.73 -11.26
CA THR A 231 10.27 -5.56 -12.18
C THR A 231 10.97 -6.90 -12.41
N ILE A 232 11.22 -7.67 -11.34
CA ILE A 232 11.84 -9.01 -11.45
C ILE A 232 10.92 -9.96 -12.25
N LEU A 233 9.60 -9.95 -11.99
CA LEU A 233 8.61 -10.72 -12.76
C LEU A 233 8.68 -10.39 -14.26
N GLN A 234 8.82 -9.09 -14.60
CA GLN A 234 8.92 -8.63 -15.98
C GLN A 234 10.25 -9.01 -16.63
N THR A 235 11.37 -8.91 -15.89
CA THR A 235 12.69 -9.36 -16.36
C THR A 235 12.70 -10.85 -16.70
N LEU A 236 12.01 -11.68 -15.90
CA LEU A 236 11.85 -13.11 -16.15
C LEU A 236 10.75 -13.44 -17.16
N ARG A 237 10.04 -12.44 -17.70
CA ARG A 237 8.90 -12.59 -18.62
C ARG A 237 7.75 -13.45 -18.09
N LEU A 238 7.67 -13.66 -16.77
CA LEU A 238 6.62 -14.43 -16.09
C LEU A 238 5.24 -13.73 -16.08
N HIS A 239 5.07 -12.65 -16.83
CA HIS A 239 3.80 -11.98 -17.10
C HIS A 239 3.23 -12.32 -18.49
N GLU A 240 3.98 -13.08 -19.28
CA GLU A 240 3.65 -13.51 -20.65
C GLU A 240 3.30 -15.01 -20.68
N GLU A 241 2.21 -15.37 -21.35
CA GLU A 241 1.75 -16.78 -21.39
C GLU A 241 2.77 -17.68 -22.12
N ALA A 242 3.44 -17.13 -23.14
CA ALA A 242 4.42 -17.85 -23.95
C ALA A 242 5.58 -18.42 -23.12
N THR A 243 6.03 -17.70 -22.09
CA THR A 243 7.15 -18.11 -21.23
C THR A 243 6.86 -19.41 -20.48
N TYR A 244 5.59 -19.73 -20.21
CA TYR A 244 5.22 -20.94 -19.47
C TYR A 244 5.36 -22.22 -20.30
N GLY A 245 5.40 -22.11 -21.63
CA GLY A 245 5.67 -23.27 -22.50
C GLY A 245 7.11 -23.76 -22.42
N ASP A 246 8.03 -22.91 -21.96
CA ASP A 246 9.46 -23.18 -21.86
C ASP A 246 9.90 -23.63 -20.45
N ILE A 247 8.98 -23.67 -19.48
CA ILE A 247 9.28 -24.06 -18.09
C ILE A 247 9.05 -25.57 -17.92
N ASP A 248 10.14 -26.33 -17.80
CA ASP A 248 10.08 -27.78 -17.61
C ASP A 248 9.52 -28.21 -16.25
N ASP A 249 9.76 -27.43 -15.19
CA ASP A 249 9.28 -27.72 -13.84
C ASP A 249 7.82 -27.27 -13.65
N PRO A 250 6.84 -28.19 -13.51
CA PRO A 250 5.44 -27.84 -13.36
C PRO A 250 5.15 -27.07 -12.07
N PHE A 251 5.90 -27.31 -10.99
CA PHE A 251 5.72 -26.59 -9.73
C PHE A 251 6.20 -25.15 -9.86
N LEU A 252 7.36 -24.93 -10.48
CA LEU A 252 7.86 -23.59 -10.79
C LEU A 252 6.86 -22.82 -11.66
N ALA A 253 6.36 -23.42 -12.74
CA ALA A 253 5.35 -22.82 -13.61
C ALA A 253 4.07 -22.46 -12.84
N MET A 254 3.56 -23.37 -12.02
CA MET A 254 2.35 -23.16 -11.22
C MET A 254 2.52 -22.00 -10.24
N TYR A 255 3.58 -21.98 -9.43
CA TYR A 255 3.79 -20.94 -8.42
C TYR A 255 4.21 -19.60 -9.03
N ALA A 256 4.91 -19.59 -10.16
CA ALA A 256 5.17 -18.37 -10.92
C ALA A 256 3.87 -17.72 -11.40
N ARG A 257 2.94 -18.52 -11.95
CA ARG A 257 1.62 -18.02 -12.39
C ARG A 257 0.81 -17.47 -11.23
N ARG A 258 0.77 -18.18 -10.10
CA ARG A 258 0.10 -17.69 -8.89
C ARG A 258 0.72 -16.39 -8.38
N MET A 259 2.06 -16.29 -8.36
CA MET A 259 2.77 -15.08 -7.96
C MET A 259 2.44 -13.89 -8.87
N ALA A 260 2.40 -14.08 -10.19
CA ALA A 260 2.03 -13.04 -11.14
C ALA A 260 0.63 -12.48 -10.87
N TRP A 261 -0.35 -13.36 -10.60
CA TRP A 261 -1.72 -12.95 -10.26
C TRP A 261 -1.85 -12.34 -8.86
N VAL A 262 -1.06 -12.78 -7.88
CA VAL A 262 -0.99 -12.10 -6.56
C VAL A 262 -0.44 -10.68 -6.72
N LEU A 263 0.61 -10.48 -7.50
CA LEU A 263 1.14 -9.14 -7.80
C LEU A 263 0.12 -8.28 -8.56
N PHE A 264 -0.65 -8.87 -9.49
CA PHE A 264 -1.70 -8.17 -10.24
C PHE A 264 -2.76 -7.56 -9.31
N ILE A 265 -3.29 -8.36 -8.38
CA ILE A 265 -4.29 -7.93 -7.39
C ILE A 265 -3.68 -6.90 -6.45
N THR A 266 -2.47 -7.18 -5.95
CA THR A 266 -1.78 -6.35 -4.97
C THR A 266 -1.44 -4.96 -5.53
N GLU A 267 -0.91 -4.88 -6.76
CA GLU A 267 -0.60 -3.59 -7.41
C GLU A 267 -1.84 -2.73 -7.58
N ARG A 268 -2.95 -3.33 -8.03
CA ARG A 268 -4.22 -2.61 -8.23
C ARG A 268 -4.82 -2.16 -6.91
N GLY A 269 -4.88 -3.04 -5.91
CA GLY A 269 -5.34 -2.67 -4.57
C GLY A 269 -4.53 -1.51 -3.99
N TYR A 270 -3.20 -1.61 -4.04
CA TYR A 270 -2.33 -0.58 -3.51
C TYR A 270 -2.43 0.74 -4.31
N ALA A 271 -2.54 0.66 -5.64
CA ALA A 271 -2.68 1.83 -6.50
C ALA A 271 -3.99 2.59 -6.25
N LEU A 272 -5.11 1.87 -6.13
CA LEU A 272 -6.41 2.47 -5.80
C LEU A 272 -6.39 3.15 -4.44
N GLN A 273 -5.72 2.53 -3.46
CA GLN A 273 -5.71 2.98 -2.08
C GLN A 273 -4.75 4.15 -1.82
N ARG A 274 -3.62 4.20 -2.53
CA ARG A 274 -2.56 5.20 -2.34
C ARG A 274 -2.39 6.15 -3.52
N ASN A 275 -3.34 6.15 -4.46
CA ASN A 275 -3.32 7.01 -5.65
C ASN A 275 -2.03 6.85 -6.48
N ARG A 276 -1.56 5.61 -6.64
CA ARG A 276 -0.37 5.26 -7.45
C ARG A 276 -0.77 4.84 -8.86
N GLN A 277 0.21 4.82 -9.76
CA GLN A 277 0.06 4.28 -11.11
C GLN A 277 0.37 2.79 -11.11
N ILE A 278 -0.32 2.03 -11.96
CA ILE A 278 0.00 0.62 -12.19
C ILE A 278 0.91 0.46 -13.40
N THR A 279 1.63 -0.65 -13.47
CA THR A 279 2.46 -0.98 -14.64
C THR A 279 2.34 -2.44 -15.05
N LEU A 280 1.85 -3.32 -14.17
CA LEU A 280 1.70 -4.73 -14.46
C LEU A 280 0.50 -4.93 -15.37
N GLN A 281 0.81 -5.09 -16.64
CA GLN A 281 -0.09 -5.63 -17.65
C GLN A 281 0.14 -7.14 -17.71
N ILE A 282 -0.94 -7.90 -17.55
CA ILE A 282 -0.89 -9.35 -17.55
C ILE A 282 -1.82 -9.87 -18.65
N THR A 283 -1.32 -10.80 -19.46
CA THR A 283 -2.09 -11.50 -20.49
C THR A 283 -2.13 -13.00 -20.22
N LEU A 284 -1.87 -13.39 -18.97
CA LEU A 284 -1.86 -14.78 -18.56
C LEU A 284 -3.27 -15.36 -18.54
N ASN A 285 -3.36 -16.66 -18.77
CA ASN A 285 -4.52 -17.40 -18.35
C ASN A 285 -4.58 -17.46 -16.82
N VAL A 286 -5.79 -17.48 -16.27
CA VAL A 286 -5.99 -17.67 -14.83
C VAL A 286 -5.41 -19.03 -14.39
N PRO A 287 -4.98 -19.17 -13.12
CA PRO A 287 -4.47 -20.44 -12.61
C PRO A 287 -5.46 -21.58 -12.82
N MET A 288 -4.99 -22.71 -13.36
CA MET A 288 -5.82 -23.90 -13.49
C MET A 288 -6.08 -24.50 -12.10
N VAL A 289 -7.33 -24.90 -11.87
CA VAL A 289 -7.73 -25.60 -10.65
C VAL A 289 -7.78 -27.08 -10.99
N ASP A 290 -6.92 -27.86 -10.36
CA ASP A 290 -7.02 -29.31 -10.37
C ASP A 290 -7.99 -29.75 -9.25
N PRO A 291 -9.19 -30.26 -9.58
CA PRO A 291 -10.18 -30.66 -8.57
C PRO A 291 -9.70 -31.82 -7.69
N SER A 292 -8.70 -32.59 -8.15
CA SER A 292 -8.14 -33.72 -7.42
C SER A 292 -7.06 -33.31 -6.41
N CYS A 293 -6.57 -32.06 -6.49
CA CYS A 293 -5.51 -31.56 -5.62
C CYS A 293 -6.06 -31.03 -4.29
N SER A 294 -5.41 -31.39 -3.19
CA SER A 294 -5.67 -30.80 -1.88
C SER A 294 -5.44 -29.28 -1.93
N GLY A 295 -6.49 -28.50 -1.62
CA GLY A 295 -6.45 -27.03 -1.69
C GLY A 295 -7.06 -26.41 -2.96
N ALA A 296 -7.78 -27.17 -3.79
CA ALA A 296 -8.55 -26.64 -4.92
C ALA A 296 -9.51 -25.51 -4.50
N GLU A 297 -10.15 -25.62 -3.32
CA GLU A 297 -11.04 -24.60 -2.75
C GLU A 297 -10.35 -23.25 -2.53
N ILE A 298 -9.07 -23.27 -2.12
CA ILE A 298 -8.27 -22.06 -1.93
C ILE A 298 -8.10 -21.34 -3.27
N LEU A 299 -7.88 -22.08 -4.36
CA LEU A 299 -7.71 -21.47 -5.68
C LEU A 299 -8.99 -20.85 -6.19
N LEU A 300 -10.17 -21.44 -5.94
CA LEU A 300 -11.44 -20.86 -6.36
C LEU A 300 -11.66 -19.45 -5.78
N GLY A 301 -11.43 -19.28 -4.47
CA GLY A 301 -11.50 -17.95 -3.85
C GLY A 301 -10.46 -16.97 -4.40
N PHE A 302 -9.26 -17.45 -4.76
CA PHE A 302 -8.23 -16.63 -5.41
C PHE A 302 -8.65 -16.18 -6.82
N LEU A 303 -9.29 -17.06 -7.61
CA LEU A 303 -9.82 -16.73 -8.93
C LEU A 303 -10.90 -15.65 -8.88
N ASP A 304 -11.79 -15.74 -7.89
CA ASP A 304 -12.82 -14.73 -7.65
C ASP A 304 -12.23 -13.37 -7.29
N LEU A 305 -11.14 -13.36 -6.52
CA LEU A 305 -10.40 -12.13 -6.21
C LEU A 305 -9.74 -11.53 -7.46
N ILE A 306 -9.16 -12.36 -8.33
CA ILE A 306 -8.68 -11.90 -9.66
C ILE A 306 -9.83 -11.25 -10.44
N SER A 307 -10.99 -11.90 -10.45
CA SER A 307 -12.19 -11.42 -11.16
C SER A 307 -12.62 -10.03 -10.68
N LEU A 308 -12.64 -9.80 -9.37
CA LEU A 308 -12.98 -8.49 -8.80
C LEU A 308 -12.02 -7.38 -9.26
N PHE A 309 -10.72 -7.64 -9.26
CA PHE A 309 -9.71 -6.61 -9.54
C PHE A 309 -9.45 -6.38 -11.03
N ARG A 310 -9.86 -7.29 -11.92
CA ARG A 310 -9.51 -7.22 -13.35
C ARG A 310 -10.07 -6.00 -14.09
N HIS A 311 -11.15 -5.44 -13.60
CA HIS A 311 -11.83 -4.28 -14.20
C HIS A 311 -11.18 -2.93 -13.85
N PHE A 312 -10.19 -2.94 -12.96
CA PHE A 312 -9.44 -1.76 -12.52
C PHE A 312 -8.12 -1.69 -13.28
N ASP A 313 -8.21 -1.33 -14.57
CA ASP A 313 -7.08 -1.22 -15.49
C ASP A 313 -6.35 0.13 -15.39
N ALA A 314 -5.35 0.32 -16.26
CA ALA A 314 -4.54 1.53 -16.25
C ALA A 314 -5.37 2.76 -16.61
N ASP A 315 -6.36 2.60 -17.50
CA ASP A 315 -7.26 3.68 -17.88
C ASP A 315 -8.14 4.09 -16.71
N PHE A 316 -8.80 3.15 -16.02
CA PHE A 316 -9.58 3.44 -14.82
C PHE A 316 -8.74 4.18 -13.77
N ILE A 317 -7.52 3.69 -13.48
CA ILE A 317 -6.65 4.29 -12.49
C ILE A 317 -6.17 5.68 -12.91
N ALA A 318 -5.88 5.88 -14.19
CA ALA A 318 -5.51 7.20 -14.72
C ALA A 318 -6.67 8.20 -14.61
N HIS A 319 -7.90 7.78 -14.93
CA HIS A 319 -9.10 8.63 -14.80
C HIS A 319 -9.36 9.02 -13.34
N ARG A 320 -9.24 8.06 -12.41
CA ARG A 320 -9.35 8.31 -10.97
C ARG A 320 -8.27 9.27 -10.46
N ASN A 321 -7.03 9.09 -10.89
CA ASN A 321 -5.91 9.92 -10.45
C ASN A 321 -5.90 11.32 -11.10
N SER A 322 -6.69 11.52 -12.18
CA SER A 322 -6.74 12.79 -12.89
C SER A 322 -7.48 13.85 -12.08
N ALA A 323 -6.79 14.96 -11.80
CA ALA A 323 -7.40 16.15 -11.20
C ALA A 323 -8.29 16.93 -12.19
N THR A 324 -8.33 16.54 -13.47
CA THR A 324 -9.06 17.27 -14.49
C THR A 324 -10.49 16.73 -14.58
N PRO A 325 -11.53 17.58 -14.45
CA PRO A 325 -12.93 17.22 -14.70
C PRO A 325 -13.20 17.09 -16.21
N ALA A 326 -12.34 16.36 -16.94
CA ALA A 326 -12.65 15.97 -18.30
C ALA A 326 -13.75 14.90 -18.25
N ASN A 327 -14.88 15.19 -18.89
CA ASN A 327 -16.07 14.34 -19.05
C ASN A 327 -15.83 13.16 -20.01
N THR A 328 -14.64 12.54 -19.97
CA THR A 328 -14.28 11.46 -20.91
C THR A 328 -14.70 10.08 -20.44
N GLU A 329 -15.15 9.92 -19.19
CA GLU A 329 -15.68 8.63 -18.74
C GLU A 329 -17.15 8.48 -19.08
N ASP A 330 -17.46 7.40 -19.79
CA ASP A 330 -18.82 6.99 -20.09
C ASP A 330 -19.57 6.57 -18.80
N PRO A 331 -20.65 7.28 -18.41
CA PRO A 331 -21.46 6.90 -17.26
C PRO A 331 -22.03 5.48 -17.37
N GLY A 332 -22.30 5.00 -18.59
CA GLY A 332 -22.78 3.64 -18.85
C GLY A 332 -21.77 2.57 -18.42
N ARG A 333 -20.48 2.81 -18.70
CA ARG A 333 -19.38 1.93 -18.26
C ARG A 333 -19.28 1.82 -16.74
N LEU A 334 -19.36 2.94 -16.01
CA LEU A 334 -19.27 2.96 -14.55
C LEU A 334 -20.51 2.31 -13.90
N SER A 335 -21.70 2.56 -14.45
CA SER A 335 -22.94 1.89 -14.01
C SER A 335 -22.85 0.37 -14.22
N THR A 336 -22.34 -0.07 -15.37
CA THR A 336 -22.15 -1.49 -15.67
C THR A 336 -21.13 -2.12 -14.71
N LEU A 337 -20.06 -1.41 -14.39
CA LEU A 337 -19.07 -1.86 -13.40
C LEU A 337 -19.69 -2.00 -12.00
N GLN A 338 -20.53 -1.05 -11.57
CA GLN A 338 -21.26 -1.18 -10.31
C GLN A 338 -22.22 -2.39 -10.31
N SER A 339 -22.98 -2.59 -11.38
CA SER A 339 -23.86 -3.76 -11.54
C SER A 339 -23.06 -5.05 -11.49
N LEU A 340 -21.93 -5.12 -12.20
CA LEU A 340 -21.03 -6.27 -12.16
C LEU A 340 -20.57 -6.57 -10.73
N LEU A 341 -20.06 -5.57 -10.01
CA LEU A 341 -19.63 -5.72 -8.61
C LEU A 341 -20.78 -6.10 -7.68
N ASN A 342 -22.03 -5.75 -8.00
CA ASN A 342 -23.21 -6.18 -7.22
C ASN A 342 -23.48 -7.67 -7.34
N TYR A 343 -23.38 -8.23 -8.55
CA TYR A 343 -23.72 -9.62 -8.82
C TYR A 343 -22.52 -10.58 -8.85
N THR A 344 -21.29 -10.06 -8.80
CA THR A 344 -20.08 -10.88 -8.63
C THR A 344 -20.07 -11.49 -7.22
N LEU A 345 -19.63 -12.75 -7.11
CA LEU A 345 -19.65 -13.57 -5.90
C LEU A 345 -21.07 -13.97 -5.43
N PRO A 346 -21.81 -14.77 -6.23
CA PRO A 346 -23.17 -15.17 -5.87
C PRO A 346 -23.21 -16.10 -4.65
N ASN A 347 -22.16 -16.90 -4.43
CA ASN A 347 -22.06 -17.76 -3.25
C ASN A 347 -20.60 -17.87 -2.77
N VAL A 348 -20.34 -17.44 -1.54
CA VAL A 348 -19.03 -17.54 -0.89
C VAL A 348 -18.98 -18.58 0.23
N SER A 349 -20.08 -19.27 0.53
CA SER A 349 -20.19 -20.20 1.67
C SER A 349 -19.19 -21.35 1.61
N ASN A 350 -18.76 -21.72 0.40
CA ASN A 350 -17.86 -22.83 0.14
C ASN A 350 -16.38 -22.46 0.30
N TYR A 351 -16.06 -21.19 0.57
CA TYR A 351 -14.69 -20.74 0.77
C TYR A 351 -14.31 -20.74 2.25
N SER A 352 -13.00 -20.77 2.52
CA SER A 352 -12.52 -20.57 3.88
C SER A 352 -13.00 -19.23 4.43
N GLN A 353 -13.25 -19.16 5.74
CA GLN A 353 -13.71 -17.93 6.42
C GLN A 353 -12.79 -16.72 6.15
N VAL A 354 -11.47 -16.96 6.06
CA VAL A 354 -10.47 -15.95 5.72
C VAL A 354 -10.68 -15.37 4.31
N GLN A 355 -10.98 -16.23 3.33
CA GLN A 355 -11.28 -15.80 1.96
C GLN A 355 -12.65 -15.13 1.85
N GLN A 356 -13.66 -15.62 2.59
CA GLN A 356 -14.98 -14.97 2.65
C GLN A 356 -14.84 -13.51 3.11
N ALA A 357 -14.05 -13.27 4.17
CA ALA A 357 -13.78 -11.93 4.67
C ALA A 357 -13.13 -11.04 3.59
N ASP A 358 -12.08 -11.51 2.93
CA ASP A 358 -11.38 -10.73 1.89
C ASP A 358 -12.27 -10.43 0.68
N LEU A 359 -12.95 -11.44 0.16
CA LEU A 359 -13.81 -11.32 -1.01
C LEU A 359 -14.97 -10.35 -0.76
N LEU A 360 -15.69 -10.54 0.35
CA LEU A 360 -16.84 -9.71 0.68
C LEU A 360 -16.44 -8.26 0.94
N VAL A 361 -15.40 -8.02 1.74
CA VAL A 361 -14.95 -6.65 2.03
C VAL A 361 -14.31 -6.00 0.81
N SER A 362 -13.48 -6.72 0.05
CA SER A 362 -12.89 -6.20 -1.19
C SER A 362 -13.97 -5.79 -2.18
N ARG A 363 -15.02 -6.59 -2.36
CA ARG A 363 -16.16 -6.24 -3.21
C ARG A 363 -16.84 -4.94 -2.77
N GLN A 364 -17.12 -4.78 -1.47
CA GLN A 364 -17.73 -3.55 -0.96
C GLN A 364 -16.80 -2.33 -1.12
N TRP A 365 -15.51 -2.51 -0.83
CA TRP A 365 -14.54 -1.44 -1.00
C TRP A 365 -14.40 -1.00 -2.46
N LEU A 366 -14.35 -1.93 -3.42
CA LEU A 366 -14.32 -1.62 -4.85
C LEU A 366 -15.58 -0.87 -5.31
N LYS A 367 -16.76 -1.14 -4.75
CA LYS A 367 -17.97 -0.34 -5.01
C LYS A 367 -17.83 1.10 -4.51
N ILE A 368 -17.20 1.31 -3.35
CA ILE A 368 -16.87 2.67 -2.85
C ILE A 368 -15.88 3.37 -3.77
N ILE A 369 -14.88 2.65 -4.28
CA ILE A 369 -13.89 3.19 -5.22
C ILE A 369 -14.58 3.73 -6.48
N VAL A 370 -15.50 2.96 -7.06
CA VAL A 370 -16.29 3.38 -8.23
C VAL A 370 -17.25 4.51 -7.87
N TRP A 371 -17.93 4.42 -6.73
CA TRP A 371 -18.84 5.46 -6.26
C TRP A 371 -18.15 6.82 -6.09
N LYS A 372 -16.94 6.84 -5.48
CA LYS A 372 -16.15 8.07 -5.32
C LYS A 372 -15.77 8.69 -6.66
N LEU A 373 -15.46 7.86 -7.66
CA LEU A 373 -15.19 8.33 -9.01
C LEU A 373 -16.43 8.96 -9.63
N CYS A 374 -17.58 8.28 -9.57
CA CYS A 374 -18.87 8.83 -10.02
C CYS A 374 -19.21 10.16 -9.31
N ALA A 375 -18.99 10.25 -8.00
CA ALA A 375 -19.19 11.46 -7.21
C ALA A 375 -18.29 12.61 -7.70
N SER A 376 -17.00 12.35 -7.91
CA SER A 376 -16.04 13.35 -8.41
C SER A 376 -16.36 13.87 -9.81
N LYS A 377 -17.11 13.08 -10.60
CA LYS A 377 -17.55 13.39 -11.96
C LYS A 377 -19.01 13.87 -12.02
N THR A 378 -19.66 14.07 -10.86
CA THR A 378 -21.07 14.52 -10.76
C THR A 378 -22.06 13.62 -11.50
N LEU A 379 -21.80 12.31 -11.53
CA LEU A 379 -22.62 11.32 -12.26
C LEU A 379 -23.72 10.67 -11.40
N LEU A 380 -23.80 11.02 -10.12
CA LEU A 380 -24.69 10.38 -9.16
C LEU A 380 -26.05 11.09 -9.10
N SER A 381 -27.11 10.30 -8.95
CA SER A 381 -28.46 10.82 -8.73
C SER A 381 -28.78 10.94 -7.24
N SER A 382 -29.68 11.86 -6.87
CA SER A 382 -30.24 11.92 -5.52
C SER A 382 -31.40 10.93 -5.31
N ALA A 383 -31.53 9.93 -6.20
CA ALA A 383 -32.61 8.95 -6.16
C ALA A 383 -32.38 7.89 -5.05
N CYS A 384 -33.29 6.90 -4.99
CA CYS A 384 -33.32 5.81 -4.00
C CYS A 384 -31.94 5.30 -3.55
N SER A 385 -31.78 5.05 -2.24
CA SER A 385 -30.51 4.65 -1.61
C SER A 385 -29.97 3.27 -2.01
N GLU A 386 -30.80 2.44 -2.62
CA GLU A 386 -30.42 1.11 -3.10
C GLU A 386 -29.82 1.11 -4.52
N ASP A 387 -29.99 2.20 -5.27
CA ASP A 387 -29.42 2.32 -6.60
C ASP A 387 -27.90 2.51 -6.53
N ALA A 388 -27.17 1.73 -7.33
CA ALA A 388 -25.71 1.75 -7.34
C ALA A 388 -25.12 3.06 -7.91
N MET A 389 -25.94 3.85 -8.58
CA MET A 389 -25.63 5.19 -9.09
C MET A 389 -26.25 6.32 -8.24
N SER A 390 -26.67 6.03 -7.00
CA SER A 390 -27.19 7.02 -6.04
C SER A 390 -26.08 7.66 -5.19
N LEU A 391 -26.29 8.92 -4.79
CA LEU A 391 -25.51 9.57 -3.73
C LEU A 391 -25.56 8.79 -2.41
N HIS A 392 -26.65 8.07 -2.14
CA HIS A 392 -26.87 7.35 -0.89
C HIS A 392 -26.33 5.91 -0.88
N TYR A 393 -25.76 5.45 -1.99
CA TYR A 393 -25.25 4.09 -2.14
C TYR A 393 -24.20 3.64 -1.08
N PRO A 394 -23.35 4.52 -0.50
CA PRO A 394 -22.46 4.15 0.60
C PRO A 394 -23.16 3.52 1.81
N ILE A 395 -24.45 3.84 2.04
CA ILE A 395 -25.25 3.22 3.11
C ILE A 395 -25.42 1.72 2.83
N THR A 396 -25.84 1.38 1.62
CA THR A 396 -26.01 0.00 1.15
C THR A 396 -24.68 -0.76 1.18
N ILE A 397 -23.59 -0.12 0.74
CA ILE A 397 -22.25 -0.74 0.75
C ILE A 397 -21.78 -1.03 2.18
N ALA A 398 -21.93 -0.07 3.10
CA ALA A 398 -21.54 -0.23 4.50
C ALA A 398 -22.35 -1.34 5.20
N ARG A 399 -23.67 -1.41 4.95
CA ARG A 399 -24.51 -2.54 5.41
C ARG A 399 -23.96 -3.88 4.91
N GLY A 400 -23.45 -3.94 3.69
CA GLY A 400 -22.77 -5.12 3.16
C GLY A 400 -21.54 -5.56 3.97
N ILE A 401 -20.75 -4.61 4.52
CA ILE A 401 -19.62 -4.93 5.41
C ILE A 401 -20.12 -5.38 6.78
N VAL A 402 -21.16 -4.74 7.32
CA VAL A 402 -21.79 -5.17 8.58
C VAL A 402 -22.27 -6.62 8.48
N LEU A 403 -22.99 -6.97 7.41
CA LEU A 403 -23.44 -8.34 7.15
C LEU A 403 -22.26 -9.31 7.00
N ALA A 404 -21.24 -8.94 6.22
CA ALA A 404 -20.03 -9.77 6.11
C ALA A 404 -19.40 -10.03 7.49
N SER A 405 -19.37 -9.03 8.37
CA SER A 405 -18.83 -9.16 9.72
C SER A 405 -19.64 -10.06 10.64
N GLN A 406 -20.91 -10.32 10.32
CA GLN A 406 -21.77 -11.26 11.05
C GLN A 406 -21.61 -12.69 10.52
N LEU A 407 -21.27 -12.84 9.24
CA LEU A 407 -21.09 -14.14 8.57
C LEU A 407 -19.73 -14.78 8.84
N VAL A 408 -18.70 -13.97 9.12
CA VAL A 408 -17.33 -14.48 9.30
C VAL A 408 -16.75 -14.23 10.70
N SER A 409 -15.85 -15.12 11.12
CA SER A 409 -15.23 -15.07 12.46
C SER A 409 -14.27 -13.89 12.66
N THR A 410 -14.02 -13.49 13.92
CA THR A 410 -13.02 -12.44 14.22
C THR A 410 -11.64 -12.83 13.70
N GLN A 411 -11.24 -14.08 13.93
CA GLN A 411 -9.95 -14.60 13.49
C GLN A 411 -9.77 -14.52 11.97
N ALA A 412 -10.84 -14.61 11.19
CA ALA A 412 -10.79 -14.43 9.75
C ALA A 412 -10.42 -12.99 9.35
N PHE A 413 -10.96 -11.98 10.04
CA PHE A 413 -10.56 -10.57 9.83
C PHE A 413 -9.11 -10.32 10.26
N GLU A 414 -8.71 -10.84 11.43
CA GLU A 414 -7.36 -10.70 11.95
C GLU A 414 -6.33 -11.35 11.02
N ALA A 415 -6.63 -12.53 10.46
CA ALA A 415 -5.75 -13.22 9.51
C ALA A 415 -5.45 -12.42 8.25
N ASN A 416 -6.42 -11.63 7.78
CA ASN A 416 -6.22 -10.74 6.65
C ASN A 416 -5.38 -9.49 7.02
N GLY A 417 -5.50 -9.02 8.26
CA GLY A 417 -4.69 -7.94 8.81
C GLY A 417 -5.03 -6.55 8.26
N ILE A 418 -4.02 -5.67 8.21
CA ILE A 418 -4.18 -4.23 7.93
C ILE A 418 -4.86 -3.94 6.58
N GLY A 419 -4.65 -4.78 5.56
CA GLY A 419 -5.18 -4.55 4.23
C GLY A 419 -6.70 -4.48 4.18
N ILE A 420 -7.41 -5.35 4.92
CA ILE A 420 -8.88 -5.29 4.99
C ILE A 420 -9.33 -4.19 5.96
N LEU A 421 -8.62 -3.98 7.06
CA LEU A 421 -8.92 -2.90 8.00
C LEU A 421 -8.98 -1.55 7.28
N GLU A 422 -8.00 -1.23 6.45
CA GLU A 422 -7.98 0.03 5.71
C GLU A 422 -9.12 0.13 4.70
N LYS A 423 -9.51 -0.99 4.06
CA LYS A 423 -10.69 -1.06 3.18
C LYS A 423 -11.99 -0.76 3.93
N VAL A 424 -12.20 -1.40 5.09
CA VAL A 424 -13.36 -1.16 5.98
C VAL A 424 -13.39 0.29 6.44
N PHE A 425 -12.25 0.81 6.87
CA PHE A 425 -12.09 2.19 7.30
C PHE A 425 -12.45 3.19 6.19
N GLU A 426 -12.02 2.93 4.95
CA GLU A 426 -12.36 3.81 3.81
C GLU A 426 -13.86 3.81 3.49
N VAL A 427 -14.52 2.65 3.57
CA VAL A 427 -15.98 2.57 3.42
C VAL A 427 -16.69 3.35 4.53
N ALA A 428 -16.28 3.15 5.79
CA ALA A 428 -16.86 3.83 6.94
C ALA A 428 -16.66 5.35 6.87
N CYS A 429 -15.48 5.81 6.46
CA CYS A 429 -15.21 7.23 6.22
C CYS A 429 -16.12 7.81 5.15
N SER A 430 -16.34 7.07 4.05
CA SER A 430 -17.21 7.53 2.95
C SER A 430 -18.66 7.68 3.40
N LEU A 431 -19.13 6.76 4.26
CA LEU A 431 -20.45 6.87 4.90
C LEU A 431 -20.51 8.08 5.83
N ALA A 432 -19.52 8.29 6.71
CA ALA A 432 -19.49 9.43 7.61
C ALA A 432 -19.45 10.78 6.86
N ASP A 433 -18.68 10.85 5.78
CA ASP A 433 -18.60 12.03 4.92
C ASP A 433 -19.97 12.32 4.27
N LEU A 434 -20.68 11.29 3.79
CA LEU A 434 -22.05 11.42 3.28
C LEU A 434 -23.03 11.92 4.36
N LEU A 435 -23.00 11.34 5.57
CA LEU A 435 -23.91 11.74 6.66
C LEU A 435 -23.68 13.17 7.14
N SER A 436 -22.46 13.67 7.00
CA SER A 436 -22.15 15.08 7.30
C SER A 436 -22.81 16.05 6.30
N LEU A 437 -23.10 15.59 5.08
CA LEU A 437 -23.64 16.41 3.98
C LEU A 437 -25.18 16.36 3.88
N VAL A 438 -25.82 15.29 4.33
CA VAL A 438 -27.28 15.09 4.18
C VAL A 438 -28.05 15.71 5.37
N PRO A 439 -29.08 16.55 5.15
CA PRO A 439 -29.98 17.04 6.21
C PRO A 439 -30.80 15.91 6.87
N VAL A 440 -31.12 16.04 8.16
CA VAL A 440 -31.74 15.00 9.01
C VAL A 440 -33.18 14.63 8.62
N GLY A 441 -33.79 15.33 7.65
CA GLY A 441 -35.20 15.17 7.26
C GLY A 441 -35.59 13.89 6.51
N SER A 442 -34.73 12.87 6.45
CA SER A 442 -35.01 11.59 5.78
C SER A 442 -34.65 10.38 6.63
N GLN A 443 -34.78 10.51 7.96
CA GLN A 443 -34.71 9.33 8.82
C GLN A 443 -36.00 8.52 8.65
N GLY A 444 -35.83 7.24 8.31
CA GLY A 444 -36.92 6.27 8.31
C GLY A 444 -37.55 6.14 9.71
N SER A 445 -38.59 5.32 9.80
CA SER A 445 -39.27 5.03 11.06
C SER A 445 -38.26 4.67 12.16
N ALA A 446 -38.51 5.07 13.41
CA ALA A 446 -37.67 4.76 14.58
C ALA A 446 -37.44 3.26 14.83
N MET A 447 -38.10 2.39 14.04
CA MET A 447 -37.99 0.93 14.06
C MET A 447 -36.96 0.38 13.06
N ASP A 448 -36.39 1.19 12.16
CA ASP A 448 -35.44 0.75 11.13
C ASP A 448 -33.98 1.04 11.51
N ILE A 449 -33.06 0.11 11.21
CA ILE A 449 -31.61 0.31 11.37
C ILE A 449 -31.15 1.42 10.42
N GLY A 450 -30.81 2.57 11.00
CA GLY A 450 -30.47 3.77 10.26
C GLY A 450 -29.04 3.80 9.72
N PRO A 451 -28.72 4.77 8.85
CA PRO A 451 -27.36 5.00 8.38
C PRO A 451 -26.36 5.32 9.49
N VAL A 452 -26.82 6.01 10.55
CA VAL A 452 -26.02 6.32 11.74
C VAL A 452 -25.69 5.06 12.52
N ASP A 453 -26.68 4.17 12.74
CA ASP A 453 -26.46 2.89 13.41
C ASP A 453 -25.47 2.02 12.64
N THR A 454 -25.59 2.03 11.30
CA THR A 454 -24.63 1.36 10.41
C THR A 454 -23.22 1.92 10.60
N LEU A 455 -23.05 3.25 10.70
CA LEU A 455 -21.74 3.86 10.95
C LEU A 455 -21.18 3.47 12.33
N MET A 456 -22.01 3.45 13.37
CA MET A 456 -21.59 3.05 14.72
C MET A 456 -21.16 1.57 14.75
N GLU A 457 -21.87 0.71 14.02
CA GLU A 457 -21.49 -0.69 13.88
C GLU A 457 -20.17 -0.85 13.12
N MET A 458 -19.91 -0.02 12.11
CA MET A 458 -18.61 0.03 11.43
C MET A 458 -17.47 0.46 12.37
N VAL A 459 -17.71 1.44 13.26
CA VAL A 459 -16.74 1.81 14.32
C VAL A 459 -16.46 0.62 15.24
N ARG A 460 -17.51 -0.10 15.65
CA ARG A 460 -17.40 -1.30 16.49
C ARG A 460 -16.57 -2.39 15.80
N ILE A 461 -16.84 -2.66 14.52
CA ILE A 461 -16.10 -3.64 13.72
C ILE A 461 -14.62 -3.29 13.66
N VAL A 462 -14.28 -2.02 13.35
CA VAL A 462 -12.88 -1.55 13.34
C VAL A 462 -12.20 -1.73 14.71
N GLY A 463 -12.92 -1.47 15.79
CA GLY A 463 -12.39 -1.60 17.15
C GLY A 463 -12.26 -3.04 17.65
N SER A 464 -13.14 -3.95 17.23
CA SER A 464 -13.21 -5.30 17.80
C SER A 464 -12.66 -6.42 16.92
N ARG A 465 -12.49 -6.21 15.61
CA ARG A 465 -12.11 -7.28 14.66
C ARG A 465 -10.66 -7.25 14.18
N PHE A 466 -9.89 -6.22 14.54
CA PHE A 466 -8.54 -5.98 13.99
C PHE A 466 -7.49 -5.66 15.05
N GLY A 467 -7.58 -6.26 16.24
CA GLY A 467 -6.53 -6.15 17.27
C GLY A 467 -6.25 -4.74 17.81
N GLY A 468 -7.08 -3.73 17.48
CA GLY A 468 -6.95 -2.38 18.01
C GLY A 468 -5.95 -1.48 17.27
N SER A 469 -6.01 -1.36 15.93
CA SER A 469 -5.33 -0.27 15.22
C SER A 469 -5.90 1.10 15.64
N TYR A 470 -5.36 1.66 16.72
CA TYR A 470 -5.88 2.87 17.37
C TYR A 470 -5.98 4.07 16.42
N ARG A 471 -5.08 4.18 15.42
CA ARG A 471 -5.10 5.30 14.48
C ARG A 471 -6.39 5.33 13.64
N HIS A 472 -6.76 4.22 13.01
CA HIS A 472 -7.96 4.13 12.19
C HIS A 472 -9.23 4.27 13.04
N LEU A 473 -9.26 3.60 14.20
CA LEU A 473 -10.37 3.68 15.13
C LEU A 473 -10.60 5.12 15.62
N ASN A 474 -9.54 5.81 16.06
CA ASN A 474 -9.66 7.17 16.60
C ASN A 474 -10.19 8.16 15.55
N ILE A 475 -9.68 8.08 14.31
CA ILE A 475 -10.15 8.95 13.23
C ILE A 475 -11.62 8.67 12.91
N LEU A 476 -12.00 7.39 12.84
CA LEU A 476 -13.37 7.02 12.51
C LEU A 476 -14.36 7.37 13.62
N ALA A 477 -13.98 7.14 14.89
CA ALA A 477 -14.79 7.51 16.04
C ALA A 477 -15.01 9.03 16.12
N ASP A 478 -13.98 9.83 15.84
CA ASP A 478 -14.09 11.29 15.77
C ASP A 478 -15.05 11.74 14.65
N LYS A 479 -14.97 11.11 13.46
CA LYS A 479 -15.94 11.35 12.37
C LYS A 479 -17.37 10.96 12.76
N ALA A 480 -17.55 9.82 13.41
CA ALA A 480 -18.87 9.36 13.85
C ALA A 480 -19.47 10.28 14.92
N ASN A 481 -18.67 10.72 15.89
CA ASN A 481 -19.10 11.68 16.91
C ASN A 481 -19.57 13.00 16.31
N ARG A 482 -18.88 13.53 15.29
CA ARG A 482 -19.36 14.72 14.57
C ARG A 482 -20.72 14.52 13.93
N CYS A 483 -20.98 13.35 13.32
CA CYS A 483 -22.27 13.04 12.74
C CYS A 483 -23.37 12.99 13.81
N LEU A 484 -23.09 12.41 14.97
CA LEU A 484 -24.02 12.35 16.11
C LEU A 484 -24.35 13.75 16.64
N LEU A 485 -23.34 14.59 16.87
CA LEU A 485 -23.54 15.96 17.36
C LEU A 485 -24.34 16.80 16.36
N MET A 486 -24.03 16.73 15.06
CA MET A 486 -24.81 17.42 14.03
C MET A 486 -26.28 16.96 13.99
N ASN A 487 -26.54 15.68 14.29
CA ASN A 487 -27.92 15.18 14.38
C ASN A 487 -28.66 15.72 15.60
N ILE A 488 -27.97 15.86 16.74
CA ILE A 488 -28.54 16.48 17.96
C ILE A 488 -28.86 17.96 17.69
N ASP A 489 -27.91 18.73 17.15
CA ASP A 489 -28.09 20.16 16.89
C ASP A 489 -29.23 20.44 15.89
N ARG A 490 -29.42 19.57 14.89
CA ARG A 490 -30.52 19.68 13.91
C ARG A 490 -31.89 19.21 14.42
N SER A 491 -31.91 18.49 15.55
CA SER A 491 -33.15 18.04 16.20
C SER A 491 -33.73 19.09 17.17
N LEU A 492 -32.97 20.13 17.49
CA LEU A 492 -33.44 21.25 18.29
C LEU A 492 -34.32 22.17 17.43
N PRO A 493 -35.53 22.54 17.89
CA PRO A 493 -36.34 23.53 17.20
C PRO A 493 -35.55 24.84 17.07
N LEU A 494 -35.58 25.45 15.88
CA LEU A 494 -35.10 26.82 15.72
C LEU A 494 -35.97 27.73 16.62
N PRO A 495 -35.39 28.74 17.28
CA PRO A 495 -36.18 29.74 18.00
C PRO A 495 -37.18 30.33 17.01
N VAL A 496 -38.47 30.29 17.37
CA VAL A 496 -39.50 31.02 16.64
C VAL A 496 -39.23 32.50 16.93
N ASP A 497 -38.88 33.27 15.91
CA ASP A 497 -38.87 34.73 16.02
C ASP A 497 -40.33 35.17 16.17
N ASP A 498 -40.77 35.34 17.42
CA ASP A 498 -41.99 36.05 17.78
C ASP A 498 -41.76 37.56 17.55
N ASP A 499 -41.72 37.98 16.29
CA ASP A 499 -41.79 39.38 15.88
C ASP A 499 -42.76 39.49 14.68
N GLU A 500 -44.05 39.17 14.91
CA GLU A 500 -45.12 39.85 14.17
C GLU A 500 -45.66 40.99 15.04
N PRO A 501 -45.68 42.23 14.54
CA PRO A 501 -46.32 43.32 15.25
C PRO A 501 -47.83 43.08 15.23
N VAL A 502 -48.41 43.02 16.42
CA VAL A 502 -49.86 43.05 16.64
C VAL A 502 -50.36 44.42 16.16
N ASP A 503 -50.82 44.47 14.90
CA ASP A 503 -51.55 45.63 14.39
C ASP A 503 -52.84 45.78 15.19
N SER A 504 -52.82 46.80 16.04
CA SER A 504 -53.92 47.25 16.86
C SER A 504 -54.68 48.34 16.10
N ILE A 505 -55.97 48.06 15.83
CA ILE A 505 -57.08 49.04 15.77
C ILE A 505 -57.14 49.93 14.50
N ASN A 506 -58.08 49.61 13.61
CA ASN A 506 -59.34 50.35 13.43
C ASN A 506 -60.33 49.60 12.53
#